data_AF-A0A813JYE0-F1
#
_entry.id   AF-A0A813JYE0-F1
#
_cell.length_a   1.000
_cell.length_b   1.000
_cell.length_c   1.000
_cell.angle_alpha   90.00
_cell.angle_beta   90.00
_cell.angle_gamma   90.00
#
_symmetry.space_group_name_H-M   'P 1'
#
loop_
_entity.id
_entity.type
_entity.pdbx_description
1 polymer ?
#
loop_
_entity_poly.entity_id
_entity_poly.type
_entity_poly.pdbx_seq_one_letter_code
_entity_poly.pdbx_strand_id
1 'polypeptide(L)'
;MMAALGAVVQHYVKFPGFEDVPSGLGAVTTAPGTYGFAALFLVSGVLELAIWTQNEKKEPGNFGDPAGLNMYNPEMRQKEINNGRMGMFSVIGIIGAEVLTGKDGMNQLGF
;
A
#
# COMPACT_ATOMS: atom_id res chain seq x y z
N MET A 1 -4.09 3.38 2.77
CA MET A 1 -4.83 2.15 3.11
C MET A 1 -4.05 0.90 2.69
N MET A 2 -3.80 0.67 1.39
CA MET A 2 -3.11 -0.54 0.91
C MET A 2 -1.70 -0.72 1.46
N ALA A 3 -0.96 0.36 1.69
CA ALA A 3 0.36 0.30 2.33
C ALA A 3 0.31 -0.25 3.77
N ALA A 4 -0.72 0.11 4.54
CA ALA A 4 -0.89 -0.38 5.92
C ALA A 4 -1.21 -1.89 5.93
N LEU A 5 -2.06 -2.34 5.00
CA LEU A 5 -2.34 -3.76 4.80
C LEU A 5 -1.08 -4.52 4.39
N GLY A 6 -0.35 -4.00 3.40
CA GLY A 6 0.91 -4.58 2.93
C GLY A 6 1.96 -4.70 4.04
N ALA A 7 2.05 -3.71 4.92
CA ALA A 7 2.96 -3.72 6.05
C ALA A 7 2.67 -4.83 7.08
N VAL A 8 1.42 -5.29 7.17
CA VAL A 8 1.04 -6.44 8.01
C VAL A 8 1.23 -7.76 7.25
N VAL A 9 0.84 -7.79 5.96
CA VAL A 9 0.87 -9.01 5.14
C VAL A 9 2.30 -9.47 4.83
N GLN A 10 3.25 -8.54 4.65
CA GLN A 10 4.66 -8.85 4.36
C GLN A 10 5.33 -9.73 5.43
N HIS A 11 4.78 -9.77 6.63
CA HIS A 11 5.28 -10.62 7.72
C HIS A 11 4.89 -12.09 7.50
N TYR A 12 3.70 -12.34 6.95
CA TYR A 12 3.12 -13.69 6.83
C TYR A 12 3.35 -14.34 5.46
N VAL A 13 3.37 -13.53 4.39
CA VAL A 13 3.47 -14.04 3.02
C VAL A 13 4.68 -13.42 2.35
N LYS A 14 5.72 -14.23 2.13
CA LYS A 14 6.86 -13.89 1.29
C LYS A 14 6.70 -14.54 -0.09
N PHE A 15 7.06 -13.81 -1.14
CA PHE A 15 7.06 -14.36 -2.49
C PHE A 15 8.27 -15.28 -2.70
N PRO A 16 8.11 -16.41 -3.42
CA PRO A 16 9.22 -17.30 -3.73
C PRO A 16 10.29 -16.53 -4.51
N GLY A 17 11.51 -16.46 -3.95
CA GLY A 17 12.62 -15.63 -4.46
C GLY A 17 12.88 -14.32 -3.71
N PHE A 18 12.05 -13.97 -2.72
CA PHE A 18 12.23 -12.81 -1.81
C PHE A 18 12.33 -13.22 -0.34
N GLU A 19 12.69 -14.48 -0.06
CA GLU A 19 12.68 -15.07 1.29
C GLU A 19 13.72 -14.41 2.22
N ASP A 20 14.86 -14.01 1.65
CA ASP A 20 15.97 -13.34 2.35
C ASP A 20 15.70 -11.85 2.63
N VAL A 21 14.59 -11.29 2.13
CA VAL A 21 14.28 -9.87 2.36
C VAL A 21 13.70 -9.70 3.77
N PRO A 22 14.25 -8.76 4.57
CA PRO A 22 13.71 -8.44 5.90
C PRO A 22 12.33 -7.80 5.76
N SER A 23 11.37 -8.26 6.57
CA SER A 23 10.03 -7.66 6.64
C SER A 23 10.11 -6.28 7.32
N GLY A 24 9.43 -5.27 6.76
CA GLY A 24 9.48 -3.88 7.22
C GLY A 24 10.15 -2.93 6.22
N LEU A 25 10.52 -1.73 6.67
CA LEU A 25 11.19 -0.69 5.85
C LEU A 25 12.48 -1.17 5.17
N GLY A 26 13.17 -2.13 5.76
CA GLY A 26 14.38 -2.74 5.18
C GLY A 26 14.13 -3.50 3.87
N ALA A 27 12.87 -3.83 3.56
CA ALA A 27 12.51 -4.52 2.32
C ALA A 27 12.79 -3.69 1.07
N VAL A 28 12.77 -2.36 1.18
CA VAL A 28 13.01 -1.45 0.04
C VAL A 28 14.50 -1.35 -0.28
N THR A 29 15.35 -1.42 0.74
CA THR A 29 16.80 -1.17 0.64
C THR A 29 17.65 -2.44 0.55
N THR A 30 17.09 -3.61 0.83
CA THR A 30 17.80 -4.89 0.75
C THR A 30 17.63 -5.51 -0.65
N ALA A 31 18.72 -5.95 -1.28
CA ALA A 31 18.65 -6.75 -2.52
C ALA A 31 18.22 -8.19 -2.17
N PRO A 32 17.25 -8.82 -2.86
CA PRO A 32 16.64 -8.49 -4.16
C PRO A 32 15.43 -7.52 -4.16
N GLY A 33 14.98 -7.07 -2.99
CA GLY A 33 13.82 -6.17 -2.82
C GLY A 33 13.92 -4.84 -3.59
N THR A 34 15.11 -4.26 -3.72
CA THR A 34 15.33 -3.02 -4.47
C THR A 34 14.98 -3.13 -5.95
N TYR A 35 15.28 -4.28 -6.58
CA TYR A 35 14.90 -4.53 -7.97
C TYR A 35 13.38 -4.68 -8.13
N GLY A 36 12.74 -5.35 -7.17
CA GLY A 36 11.28 -5.46 -7.12
C GLY A 36 10.60 -4.09 -6.96
N PHE A 37 11.13 -3.25 -6.08
CA PHE A 37 10.64 -1.88 -5.88
C PHE A 37 10.80 -1.02 -7.15
N ALA A 38 11.96 -1.08 -7.80
CA ALA A 38 12.20 -0.34 -9.04
C ALA A 38 11.25 -0.77 -10.18
N ALA A 39 11.02 -2.08 -10.32
CA ALA A 39 10.05 -2.61 -11.29
C ALA A 39 8.62 -2.16 -10.95
N LEU A 40 8.23 -2.22 -9.67
CA LEU A 40 6.89 -1.81 -9.22
C LEU A 40 6.67 -0.30 -9.42
N PHE A 41 7.69 0.52 -9.16
CA PHE A 41 7.66 1.95 -9.44
C PHE A 41 7.47 2.23 -10.94
N LEU A 42 8.20 1.54 -11.81
CA LEU A 42 8.05 1.68 -13.26
C LEU A 42 6.65 1.26 -13.73
N VAL A 43 6.16 0.10 -13.29
CA VAL A 43 4.82 -0.39 -13.64
C VAL A 43 3.75 0.57 -13.13
N SER A 44 3.86 1.02 -11.89
CA SER A 44 2.92 1.99 -11.31
C SER A 44 2.93 3.31 -12.08
N GLY A 45 4.11 3.79 -12.49
CA GLY A 45 4.25 5.00 -13.29
C GLY A 45 3.60 4.86 -14.67
N VAL A 46 3.76 3.71 -15.33
CA VAL A 46 3.10 3.41 -16.61
C VAL A 46 1.58 3.33 -16.45
N LEU A 47 1.08 2.67 -15.39
CA LEU A 47 -0.36 2.55 -15.14
C LEU A 47 -1.01 3.91 -14.87
N GLU A 48 -0.36 4.76 -14.06
CA GLU A 48 -0.84 6.12 -13.75
C GLU A 48 -0.86 7.03 -15.00
N LEU A 49 0.19 6.97 -15.82
CA LEU A 49 0.34 7.87 -16.98
C LEU A 49 -0.38 7.39 -18.25
N ALA A 50 -0.56 6.08 -18.43
CA ALA A 50 -1.12 5.52 -19.66
C ALA A 50 -2.58 5.04 -19.53
N ILE A 51 -2.95 4.41 -18.41
CA ILE A 51 -4.25 3.71 -18.30
C ILE A 51 -5.24 4.47 -17.40
N TRP A 52 -4.75 5.05 -16.29
CA TRP A 52 -5.57 5.80 -15.34
C TRP A 52 -5.28 7.31 -15.38
N THR A 53 -5.20 7.87 -16.58
CA THR A 53 -5.08 9.32 -16.74
C THR A 53 -6.33 10.04 -16.23
N GLN A 54 -6.13 11.04 -15.38
CA GLN A 54 -7.23 11.85 -14.87
C GLN A 54 -7.90 12.61 -16.01
N ASN A 55 -9.21 12.43 -16.13
CA ASN A 55 -10.04 13.26 -16.99
C ASN A 55 -10.63 14.39 -16.14
N GLU A 56 -10.31 15.64 -16.47
CA GLU A 56 -10.84 16.85 -15.80
C GLU A 56 -12.37 16.93 -15.73
N LYS A 57 -13.07 16.18 -16.59
CA LYS A 57 -14.54 16.14 -16.65
C LYS A 57 -15.17 15.16 -15.66
N LYS A 58 -14.39 14.35 -14.94
CA LYS A 58 -14.87 13.37 -13.96
C LYS A 58 -14.45 13.78 -12.55
N GLU A 59 -15.27 13.42 -11.57
CA GLU A 59 -14.92 13.66 -10.17
C GLU A 59 -13.58 12.96 -9.82
N PRO A 60 -12.67 13.62 -9.08
CA PRO A 60 -11.40 13.03 -8.69
C PRO A 60 -11.59 11.67 -8.01
N GLY A 61 -10.88 10.64 -8.51
CA GLY A 61 -10.98 9.27 -8.00
C GLY A 61 -12.04 8.39 -8.68
N ASN A 62 -12.80 8.90 -9.65
CA ASN A 62 -13.76 8.12 -10.42
C ASN A 62 -13.15 7.57 -11.72
N PHE A 63 -12.49 6.42 -11.63
CA PHE A 63 -11.89 5.70 -12.77
C PHE A 63 -12.81 4.64 -13.40
N GLY A 64 -14.09 4.65 -13.04
CA GLY A 64 -15.05 3.59 -13.37
C GLY A 64 -15.09 2.51 -12.29
N ASP A 65 -16.20 1.77 -12.24
CA ASP A 65 -16.39 0.65 -11.33
C ASP A 65 -16.10 -0.67 -12.07
N PRO A 66 -14.88 -1.22 -12.01
CA PRO A 66 -14.53 -2.47 -12.67
C PRO A 66 -15.22 -3.69 -12.02
N ALA A 67 -15.74 -3.54 -10.78
CA ALA A 67 -16.44 -4.60 -10.05
C ALA A 67 -17.96 -4.56 -10.25
N GLY A 68 -18.50 -3.51 -10.93
CA GLY A 68 -19.92 -3.37 -11.26
C GLY A 68 -20.84 -3.33 -10.03
N LEU A 69 -20.31 -3.02 -8.85
CA LEU A 69 -21.04 -3.04 -7.60
C LEU A 69 -22.03 -1.87 -7.48
N ASN A 70 -21.92 -0.85 -8.34
CA ASN A 70 -22.86 0.26 -8.48
C ASN A 70 -23.16 0.97 -7.13
N MET A 71 -22.18 0.95 -6.22
CA MET A 71 -22.27 1.53 -4.87
C MET A 71 -21.69 2.94 -4.82
N TYR A 72 -21.88 3.74 -5.88
CA TYR A 72 -21.40 5.12 -5.94
C TYR A 72 -22.34 6.08 -5.19
N ASN A 73 -22.59 5.79 -3.92
CA ASN A 73 -23.42 6.59 -3.04
C ASN A 73 -22.55 7.54 -2.20
N PRO A 74 -23.04 8.76 -1.87
CA PRO A 74 -22.28 9.74 -1.08
C PRO A 74 -21.84 9.19 0.30
N GLU A 75 -22.64 8.30 0.90
CA GLU A 75 -22.30 7.66 2.17
C GLU A 75 -21.06 6.75 2.08
N MET A 76 -20.92 5.99 0.99
CA MET A 76 -19.77 5.09 0.80
C MET A 76 -18.48 5.88 0.57
N ARG A 77 -18.55 6.98 -0.17
CA ARG A 77 -17.42 7.91 -0.35
C ARG A 77 -16.94 8.48 0.98
N GLN A 78 -17.86 8.89 1.85
CA GLN A 78 -17.48 9.43 3.16
C GLN A 78 -16.82 8.37 4.05
N LYS A 79 -17.31 7.12 3.99
CA LYS A 79 -16.70 5.98 4.69
C LYS A 79 -15.30 5.67 4.15
N GLU A 80 -15.11 5.69 2.84
CA GLU A 80 -13.80 5.49 2.21
C GLU A 80 -12.81 6.57 2.63
N ILE A 81 -13.20 7.85 2.62
CA ILE A 81 -12.33 8.95 3.08
C ILE A 81 -11.95 8.80 4.54
N ASN A 82 -12.89 8.42 5.41
CA ASN A 82 -12.61 8.23 6.84
C ASN A 82 -11.66 7.04 7.08
N ASN A 83 -11.84 5.93 6.36
CA ASN A 83 -10.91 4.81 6.38
C ASN A 83 -9.55 5.17 5.77
N GLY A 84 -9.54 6.03 4.74
CA GLY A 84 -8.34 6.60 4.14
C GLY A 84 -7.51 7.37 5.15
N ARG A 85 -8.15 8.28 5.90
CA ARG A 85 -7.52 9.05 6.98
C ARG A 85 -6.96 8.15 8.07
N MET A 86 -7.75 7.18 8.55
CA MET A 86 -7.29 6.20 9.53
C MET A 86 -6.08 5.43 9.00
N GLY A 87 -6.14 4.95 7.76
CA GLY A 87 -5.04 4.22 7.14
C GLY A 87 -3.77 5.05 6.96
N MET A 88 -3.85 6.36 6.77
CA MET A 88 -2.67 7.24 6.75
C MET A 88 -2.03 7.31 8.15
N PHE A 89 -2.82 7.47 9.20
CA PHE A 89 -2.32 7.44 10.58
C PHE A 89 -1.70 6.09 10.93
N SER A 90 -2.33 4.98 10.53
CA SER A 90 -1.79 3.63 10.76
C SER A 90 -0.42 3.44 10.10
N VAL A 91 -0.24 3.87 8.85
CA VAL A 91 1.06 3.75 8.16
C VAL A 91 2.14 4.55 8.86
N ILE A 92 1.85 5.79 9.26
CA ILE A 92 2.80 6.62 10.00
C ILE A 92 3.16 5.98 11.34
N GLY A 93 2.19 5.40 12.04
CA GLY A 93 2.41 4.68 13.29
C GLY A 93 3.30 3.46 13.11
N ILE A 94 3.05 2.63 12.08
CA ILE A 94 3.86 1.45 11.77
C ILE A 94 5.30 1.86 11.44
N ILE A 95 5.49 2.85 10.57
CA ILE A 95 6.82 3.37 10.21
C ILE A 95 7.55 3.91 11.44
N GLY A 96 6.89 4.73 12.25
CA GLY A 96 7.48 5.30 13.47
C GLY A 96 7.89 4.22 14.47
N ALA A 97 7.06 3.20 14.64
CA ALA A 97 7.35 2.11 15.55
C ALA A 97 8.49 1.21 15.02
N GLU A 98 8.54 0.93 13.71
CA GLU A 98 9.65 0.20 13.08
C GLU A 98 10.98 0.93 13.26
N VAL A 99 11.02 2.25 13.06
CA VAL A 99 12.24 3.05 13.24
C VAL A 99 12.71 3.06 14.69
N LEU A 100 11.79 3.15 15.66
CA LEU A 100 12.13 3.20 17.09
C LEU A 100 12.56 1.84 17.66
N THR A 101 11.90 0.75 17.23
CA THR A 101 12.12 -0.58 17.79
C THR A 101 13.07 -1.45 16.99
N GLY A 102 13.33 -1.09 15.72
CA GLY A 102 14.10 -1.90 14.78
C GLY A 102 13.42 -3.23 14.41
N LYS A 103 12.15 -3.42 14.77
CA LYS A 103 11.36 -4.62 14.54
C LYS A 103 10.21 -4.30 13.59
N ASP A 104 9.90 -5.24 12.71
CA ASP A 104 8.68 -5.24 11.88
C ASP A 104 7.41 -5.03 12.75
N GLY A 105 6.37 -4.43 12.18
CA GLY A 105 5.12 -4.10 12.87
C GLY A 105 4.48 -5.29 13.60
N MET A 106 4.60 -6.52 13.06
CA MET A 106 4.12 -7.74 13.74
C MET A 106 5.09 -8.29 14.79
N ASN A 107 6.40 -8.21 14.54
CA ASN A 107 7.45 -8.60 15.50
C ASN A 107 7.40 -7.75 16.79
N GLN A 108 6.82 -6.55 16.73
CA GLN A 108 6.59 -5.71 17.91
C GLN A 108 5.46 -6.24 18.80
N LEU A 109 4.49 -6.96 18.22
CA LEU A 109 3.35 -7.55 18.94
C LEU A 109 3.70 -8.91 19.56
N GLY A 110 4.93 -9.39 19.39
CA GLY A 110 5.41 -10.65 19.96
C GLY A 110 5.09 -11.89 19.13
N PHE A 111 4.72 -11.71 17.86
CA PHE A 111 4.60 -12.77 16.86
C PHE A 111 5.91 -12.97 16.10
#